data_AF-A0A3C0HM10-F1
#
_entry.id   AF-A0A3C0HM10-F1
#
_cell.length_a   1.000
_cell.length_b   1.000
_cell.length_c   1.000
_cell.angle_alpha   90.00
_cell.angle_beta   90.00
_cell.angle_gamma   90.00
#
_symmetry.space_group_name_H-M   'P 1'
#
loop_
_entity.id
_entity.type
_entity.pdbx_description
1 polymer ?
#
loop_
_entity_poly.entity_id
_entity_poly.type
_entity_poly.pdbx_seq_one_letter_code
_entity_poly.pdbx_strand_id
1 'polypeptide(L)'
;PAMTNARRNAVIGIVVAAVLGSIISTLGGDGGEELGSLPTFAWLVIIAFVVNIAVFVPSFLAKTEHYYDLTGSLTYLTVTLVALATTTDRDLRTVLLAAMIVLWAARLGSFLFRRVTRDGGDGRFDKIKLDGLR
;
A
#
# COMPACT_ATOMS: atom_id res chain seq x y z
N PRO A 1 3.56 20.45 24.28
CA PRO A 1 2.19 20.70 23.74
C PRO A 1 2.03 20.40 22.24
N ALA A 2 3.02 20.70 21.39
CA ALA A 2 2.94 20.38 19.94
C ALA A 2 3.05 18.87 19.66
N MET A 3 4.01 18.18 20.28
CA MET A 3 4.25 16.73 20.10
C MET A 3 3.06 15.84 20.49
N THR A 4 2.27 16.26 21.49
CA THR A 4 1.07 15.53 21.90
C THR A 4 -0.03 15.61 20.86
N ASN A 5 -0.07 16.69 20.07
CA ASN A 5 -1.07 16.86 19.00
C ASN A 5 -0.71 16.00 17.77
N ALA A 6 0.56 15.94 17.37
CA ALA A 6 0.98 15.10 16.24
C ALA A 6 0.81 13.60 16.54
N ARG A 7 1.24 13.15 17.73
CA ARG A 7 1.03 11.77 18.16
C ARG A 7 -0.46 11.40 18.20
N ARG A 8 -1.31 12.30 18.71
CA ARG A 8 -2.76 12.12 18.71
C ARG A 8 -3.32 12.01 17.29
N ASN A 9 -2.90 12.90 16.38
CA ASN A 9 -3.34 12.88 14.98
C ASN A 9 -2.90 11.59 14.26
N ALA A 10 -1.68 11.10 14.53
CA ALA A 10 -1.18 9.84 13.97
C ALA A 10 -2.00 8.64 14.47
N VAL A 11 -2.29 8.58 15.78
CA VAL A 11 -3.15 7.52 16.35
C VAL A 11 -4.56 7.57 15.74
N ILE A 12 -5.16 8.76 15.63
CA ILE A 12 -6.46 8.92 14.97
C ILE A 12 -6.39 8.43 13.53
N GLY A 13 -5.35 8.79 12.78
CA GLY A 13 -5.16 8.34 11.40
C GLY A 13 -5.08 6.82 11.26
N ILE A 14 -4.31 6.16 12.13
CA ILE A 14 -4.19 4.69 12.16
C ILE A 14 -5.54 4.05 12.47
N VAL A 15 -6.26 4.55 13.48
CA VAL A 15 -7.58 4.02 13.85
C VAL A 15 -8.57 4.19 12.70
N VAL A 16 -8.63 5.37 12.08
CA VAL A 16 -9.49 5.63 10.93
C VAL A 16 -9.16 4.70 9.77
N ALA A 17 -7.88 4.51 9.44
CA ALA A 17 -7.46 3.59 8.39
C ALA A 17 -7.87 2.13 8.68
N ALA A 18 -7.70 1.67 9.91
CA ALA A 18 -8.10 0.32 10.33
C ALA A 18 -9.63 0.13 10.29
N VAL A 19 -10.40 1.13 10.72
CA VAL A 19 -11.86 1.11 10.67
C VAL A 19 -12.35 1.08 9.23
N LEU A 20 -11.83 1.96 8.36
CA LEU A 20 -12.19 1.98 6.95
C LEU A 20 -11.80 0.68 6.25
N GLY A 21 -10.61 0.15 6.51
CA GLY A 21 -10.16 -1.14 5.97
C GLY A 21 -11.11 -2.27 6.38
N SER A 22 -11.57 -2.28 7.63
CA SER A 22 -12.50 -3.28 8.14
C SER A 22 -13.88 -3.18 7.48
N ILE A 23 -14.43 -1.95 7.38
CA ILE A 23 -15.73 -1.71 6.71
C ILE A 23 -15.68 -2.10 5.24
N ILE A 24 -14.62 -1.68 4.52
CA ILE A 24 -14.44 -2.00 3.10
C ILE A 24 -14.29 -3.51 2.92
N SER A 25 -13.51 -4.17 3.77
CA SER A 25 -13.34 -5.62 3.74
C SER A 25 -14.66 -6.37 3.89
N THR A 26 -15.51 -5.96 4.84
CA THR A 26 -16.82 -6.60 5.03
C THR A 26 -17.77 -6.34 3.87
N LEU A 27 -17.87 -5.09 3.40
CA LEU A 27 -18.82 -4.73 2.34
C LEU A 27 -18.38 -5.21 0.96
N GLY A 28 -17.07 -5.24 0.70
CA GLY A 28 -16.50 -5.69 -0.57
C GLY A 28 -16.34 -7.21 -0.66
N GLY A 29 -16.42 -7.92 0.47
CA GLY A 29 -16.41 -9.39 0.51
C GLY A 29 -17.76 -10.04 0.22
N ASP A 30 -18.85 -9.28 0.25
CA ASP A 30 -20.21 -9.81 0.05
C ASP A 30 -20.37 -10.40 -1.36
N GLY A 31 -20.62 -11.71 -1.42
CA GLY A 31 -20.81 -12.47 -2.66
C GLY A 31 -19.54 -12.75 -3.47
N GLY A 32 -18.35 -12.47 -2.91
CA GLY A 32 -17.06 -12.79 -3.53
C GLY A 32 -16.61 -14.23 -3.30
N GLU A 33 -15.58 -14.67 -4.04
CA GLU A 33 -14.96 -15.99 -3.82
C GLU A 33 -14.30 -16.07 -2.44
N GLU A 34 -14.52 -17.17 -1.72
CA GLU A 34 -13.90 -17.44 -0.43
C GLU A 34 -12.57 -18.18 -0.59
N LEU A 35 -11.56 -17.74 0.15
CA LEU A 35 -10.28 -18.43 0.24
C LEU A 35 -10.12 -18.96 1.68
N GLY A 36 -10.45 -20.22 1.87
CA GLY A 36 -10.49 -20.87 3.19
C GLY A 36 -11.74 -20.45 3.96
N SER A 37 -11.57 -19.71 5.05
CA SER A 37 -12.67 -19.26 5.94
C SER A 37 -13.01 -17.78 5.81
N LEU A 38 -12.32 -17.04 4.93
CA LEU A 38 -12.50 -15.61 4.74
C LEU A 38 -12.70 -15.29 3.25
N PRO A 39 -13.46 -14.24 2.91
CA PRO A 39 -13.55 -13.74 1.54
C PRO A 39 -12.16 -13.40 1.00
N THR A 40 -11.90 -13.73 -0.28
CA THR A 40 -10.64 -13.39 -0.96
C THR A 40 -10.34 -11.89 -0.84
N PHE A 41 -11.37 -11.06 -0.95
CA PHE A 41 -11.24 -9.60 -0.79
C PHE A 41 -10.68 -9.21 0.58
N ALA A 42 -11.08 -9.89 1.66
CA ALA A 42 -10.55 -9.63 3.00
C ALA A 42 -9.05 -9.97 3.10
N TRP A 43 -8.63 -11.07 2.47
CA TRP A 43 -7.20 -11.43 2.37
C TRP A 43 -6.40 -10.36 1.61
N LEU A 44 -6.94 -9.81 0.52
CA LEU A 44 -6.28 -8.75 -0.24
C LEU A 44 -6.08 -7.49 0.60
N VAL A 45 -7.07 -7.10 1.41
CA VAL A 45 -6.94 -5.97 2.33
C VAL A 45 -5.86 -6.25 3.38
N ILE A 46 -5.86 -7.44 3.99
CA ILE A 46 -4.84 -7.83 4.98
C ILE A 46 -3.44 -7.77 4.36
N ILE A 47 -3.25 -8.35 3.17
CA ILE A 47 -1.98 -8.33 2.44
C ILE A 47 -1.55 -6.89 2.16
N ALA A 48 -2.47 -6.01 1.73
CA ALA A 48 -2.16 -4.61 1.49
C ALA A 48 -1.61 -3.92 2.76
N PHE A 49 -2.25 -4.10 3.92
CA PHE A 49 -1.75 -3.57 5.19
C PHE A 49 -0.39 -4.16 5.56
N VAL A 50 -0.22 -5.48 5.43
CA VAL A 50 1.05 -6.17 5.74
C VAL A 50 2.19 -5.64 4.86
N VAL A 51 1.99 -5.51 3.55
CA VAL A 51 3.01 -4.97 2.63
C VAL A 51 3.36 -3.52 2.99
N ASN A 52 2.35 -2.68 3.27
CA ASN A 52 2.61 -1.29 3.66
C ASN A 52 3.36 -1.19 4.99
N ILE A 53 3.02 -2.00 5.98
CA ILE A 53 3.75 -2.06 7.26
C ILE A 53 5.18 -2.59 7.04
N ALA A 54 5.33 -3.65 6.25
CA ALA A 54 6.62 -4.28 5.97
C ALA A 54 7.61 -3.35 5.26
N VAL A 55 7.14 -2.43 4.41
CA VAL A 55 8.00 -1.41 3.80
C VAL A 55 8.13 -0.16 4.67
N PHE A 56 7.11 0.20 5.45
CA PHE A 56 7.16 1.33 6.37
C PHE A 56 8.25 1.16 7.44
N VAL A 57 8.35 -0.02 8.07
CA VAL A 57 9.35 -0.29 9.13
C VAL A 57 10.79 -0.02 8.67
N PRO A 58 11.31 -0.62 7.58
CA PRO A 58 12.67 -0.36 7.12
C PRO A 58 12.84 1.09 6.62
N SER A 59 11.81 1.67 5.98
CA SER A 59 11.87 3.07 5.50
C SER A 59 11.99 4.06 6.65
N PHE A 60 11.26 3.82 7.75
CA PHE A 60 11.32 4.63 8.96
C PHE A 60 12.68 4.50 9.66
N LEU A 61 13.21 3.27 9.79
CA LEU A 61 14.51 3.02 10.41
C LEU A 61 15.67 3.59 9.60
N ALA A 62 15.66 3.39 8.29
CA ALA A 62 16.72 3.87 7.41
C ALA A 62 16.62 5.38 7.11
N LYS A 63 15.50 6.03 7.47
CA LYS A 63 15.17 7.43 7.10
C LYS A 63 15.37 7.70 5.61
N THR A 64 15.12 6.68 4.78
CA THR A 64 15.29 6.76 3.33
C THR A 64 13.94 6.99 2.67
N GLU A 65 13.91 7.97 1.79
CA GLU A 65 12.72 8.34 1.00
C GLU A 65 12.53 7.40 -0.19
N HIS A 66 13.59 6.67 -0.53
CA HIS A 66 13.71 5.84 -1.72
C HIS A 66 12.65 4.74 -1.80
N TYR A 67 12.25 4.21 -0.65
CA TYR A 67 11.32 3.08 -0.59
C TYR A 67 9.84 3.50 -0.47
N TYR A 68 9.55 4.76 -0.13
CA TYR A 68 8.18 5.25 0.01
C TYR A 68 7.44 5.22 -1.33
N ASP A 69 8.08 5.71 -2.39
CA ASP A 69 7.49 5.76 -3.73
C ASP A 69 7.31 4.36 -4.36
N LEU A 70 8.16 3.40 -3.98
CA LEU A 70 8.07 2.02 -4.47
C LEU A 70 6.97 1.22 -3.77
N THR A 71 6.66 1.55 -2.51
CA THR A 71 5.67 0.86 -1.67
C THR A 71 4.30 0.79 -2.35
N GLY A 72 3.85 1.90 -2.94
CA GLY A 72 2.57 1.96 -3.64
C GLY A 72 2.52 0.99 -4.81
N SER A 73 3.51 1.04 -5.70
CA SER A 73 3.58 0.11 -6.84
C SER A 73 3.70 -1.35 -6.41
N LEU A 74 4.46 -1.64 -5.35
CA LEU A 74 4.61 -2.99 -4.81
C LEU A 74 3.28 -3.52 -4.26
N THR A 75 2.53 -2.69 -3.54
CA THR A 75 1.19 -3.04 -3.02
C THR A 75 0.24 -3.36 -4.16
N TYR A 76 0.19 -2.52 -5.21
CA TYR A 76 -0.66 -2.78 -6.37
C TYR A 76 -0.28 -4.08 -7.09
N LEU A 77 1.02 -4.32 -7.30
CA LEU A 77 1.48 -5.56 -7.94
C LEU A 77 1.15 -6.79 -7.10
N THR A 78 1.46 -6.77 -5.81
CA THR A 78 1.21 -7.91 -4.91
C THR A 78 -0.28 -8.24 -4.80
N VAL A 79 -1.13 -7.26 -4.51
CA VAL A 79 -2.58 -7.46 -4.39
C VAL A 79 -3.19 -7.95 -5.72
N THR A 80 -2.78 -7.38 -6.85
CA THR A 80 -3.31 -7.77 -8.17
C THR A 80 -2.90 -9.19 -8.55
N LEU A 81 -1.64 -9.55 -8.32
CA LEU A 81 -1.14 -10.89 -8.62
C LEU A 81 -1.77 -11.96 -7.71
N VAL A 82 -1.94 -11.65 -6.43
CA VAL A 82 -2.64 -12.55 -5.50
C VAL A 82 -4.10 -12.70 -5.91
N ALA A 83 -4.81 -11.60 -6.19
CA ALA A 83 -6.20 -11.64 -6.64
C ALA A 83 -6.36 -12.53 -7.89
N LEU A 84 -5.52 -12.32 -8.90
CA LEU A 84 -5.54 -13.13 -10.12
C LEU A 84 -5.22 -14.61 -9.85
N ALA A 85 -4.31 -14.88 -8.92
CA ALA A 85 -3.93 -16.25 -8.55
C ALA A 85 -5.05 -16.97 -7.79
N THR A 86 -5.80 -16.25 -6.95
CA THR A 86 -6.87 -16.80 -6.10
C THR A 86 -8.22 -16.88 -6.78
N THR A 87 -8.48 -16.05 -7.80
CA THR A 87 -9.73 -16.11 -8.58
C THR A 87 -9.80 -17.36 -9.43
N THR A 88 -10.92 -18.07 -9.32
CA THR A 88 -11.21 -19.31 -10.03
C THR A 88 -11.63 -19.03 -11.46
N ASP A 89 -12.57 -18.10 -11.66
CA ASP A 89 -13.03 -17.69 -12.99
C ASP A 89 -12.12 -16.62 -13.62
N ARG A 90 -11.11 -17.08 -14.38
CA ARG A 90 -10.20 -16.20 -15.13
C ARG A 90 -10.70 -15.98 -16.55
N ASP A 91 -11.72 -15.14 -16.69
CA ASP A 91 -12.17 -14.69 -18.00
C ASP A 91 -11.15 -13.71 -18.63
N LEU A 92 -11.28 -13.47 -19.95
CA LEU A 92 -10.38 -12.57 -20.67
C LEU A 92 -10.37 -11.16 -20.08
N ARG A 93 -11.50 -10.71 -19.51
CA ARG A 93 -11.63 -9.39 -18.91
C ARG A 93 -10.81 -9.30 -17.63
N THR A 94 -10.88 -10.30 -16.76
CA THR A 94 -10.09 -10.37 -15.52
C THR A 94 -8.60 -10.35 -15.81
N VAL A 95 -8.15 -11.15 -16.77
CA VAL A 95 -6.73 -11.18 -17.18
C VAL A 95 -6.30 -9.84 -17.78
N LEU A 96 -7.13 -9.23 -18.63
CA LEU A 96 -6.82 -7.93 -19.24
C LEU A 96 -6.73 -6.82 -18.18
N LEU A 97 -7.68 -6.77 -17.23
CA LEU A 97 -7.68 -5.81 -16.13
C LEU A 97 -6.42 -5.97 -15.26
N ALA A 98 -6.10 -7.21 -14.87
CA ALA A 98 -4.89 -7.48 -14.10
C ALA A 98 -3.62 -7.06 -14.85
N ALA A 99 -3.53 -7.36 -16.15
CA ALA A 99 -2.40 -6.94 -16.98
C ALA A 99 -2.28 -5.41 -17.07
N MET A 100 -3.39 -4.69 -17.23
CA MET A 100 -3.39 -3.23 -17.25
C MET A 100 -2.91 -2.63 -15.92
N ILE A 101 -3.35 -3.18 -14.79
CA ILE A 101 -2.91 -2.74 -13.46
C ILE A 101 -1.42 -3.03 -13.26
N VAL A 102 -0.95 -4.22 -13.63
CA VAL A 102 0.47 -4.59 -13.53
C VAL A 102 1.34 -3.67 -14.39
N LEU A 103 0.96 -3.44 -15.64
CA LEU A 103 1.68 -2.54 -16.54
C LEU A 103 1.71 -1.10 -16.01
N TRP A 104 0.58 -0.61 -15.50
CA TRP A 104 0.49 0.72 -14.90
C TRP A 104 1.37 0.84 -13.66
N ALA A 105 1.27 -0.10 -12.72
CA ALA A 105 2.03 -0.10 -11.47
C ALA A 105 3.54 -0.21 -11.74
N ALA A 106 3.94 -1.08 -12.68
CA ALA A 106 5.33 -1.23 -13.08
C ALA A 106 5.87 0.04 -13.76
N ARG A 107 5.10 0.65 -14.67
CA ARG A 107 5.49 1.90 -15.34
C ARG A 107 5.64 3.05 -14.34
N LEU A 108 4.63 3.27 -13.51
CA LEU A 108 4.60 4.39 -12.56
C LEU A 108 5.66 4.20 -11.47
N GLY A 109 5.75 3.01 -10.87
CA GLY A 109 6.76 2.68 -9.86
C GLY A 109 8.19 2.84 -10.40
N SER A 110 8.45 2.34 -11.61
CA SER A 110 9.76 2.51 -12.26
C SER A 110 10.10 3.98 -12.52
N PHE A 111 9.12 4.79 -12.94
CA PHE A 111 9.33 6.21 -13.19
C PHE A 111 9.66 6.96 -11.89
N LEU A 112 8.88 6.73 -10.83
CA LEU A 112 9.09 7.38 -9.53
C LEU A 112 10.43 6.98 -8.91
N PHE A 113 10.77 5.69 -8.93
CA PHE A 113 12.05 5.20 -8.43
C PHE A 113 13.24 5.80 -9.18
N ARG A 114 13.17 5.88 -10.52
CA ARG A 114 14.22 6.53 -11.33
C ARG A 114 14.37 8.01 -10.99
N ARG A 115 13.26 8.72 -10.77
CA ARG A 115 13.25 10.14 -10.41
C ARG A 115 13.97 10.36 -9.07
N VAL A 116 13.56 9.66 -8.03
CA VAL A 116 14.16 9.79 -6.68
C VAL A 116 15.64 9.39 -6.67
N THR A 117 16.03 8.38 -7.46
CA THR A 117 17.44 7.98 -7.60
C THR A 117 18.30 9.04 -8.29
N ARG A 118 17.77 9.74 -9.31
CA ARG A 118 18.51 10.76 -10.05
C ARG A 118 18.58 12.10 -9.32
N ASP A 119 17.51 12.47 -8.64
CA ASP A 119 17.40 13.79 -7.99
C ASP A 119 18.02 13.80 -6.58
N GLY A 120 18.57 12.65 -6.12
CA GLY A 120 19.29 12.52 -4.84
C GLY A 120 18.38 12.48 -3.60
N GLY A 121 17.06 12.52 -3.79
CA GLY A 121 16.03 12.59 -2.76
C GLY A 121 14.88 13.49 -3.19
N ASP A 122 13.77 13.46 -2.46
CA ASP A 122 12.68 14.42 -2.60
C ASP A 122 12.83 15.48 -1.49
N GLY A 123 13.23 16.70 -1.85
CA GLY A 123 13.44 17.82 -0.92
C GLY A 123 12.23 18.17 -0.04
N ARG A 124 11.04 17.61 -0.32
CA ARG A 124 9.88 17.65 0.59
C ARG A 124 10.15 16.97 1.93
N PHE A 125 10.94 15.91 1.95
CA PHE A 125 11.26 15.13 3.14
C PHE A 125 12.47 15.66 3.92
N ASP A 126 13.28 16.54 3.34
CA ASP A 126 14.31 17.26 4.10
C ASP A 126 13.70 18.09 5.25
N LYS A 127 12.47 18.58 5.06
CA LYS A 127 11.67 19.22 6.13
C LYS A 127 11.26 18.25 7.23
N ILE A 128 11.05 16.97 6.90
CA ILE A 128 10.66 15.91 7.85
C ILE A 128 11.89 15.37 8.60
N LYS A 129 13.07 15.32 7.95
CA LYS A 129 14.34 14.90 8.59
C LYS A 129 14.80 15.84 9.69
N LEU A 130 14.55 17.15 9.56
CA LEU A 130 14.89 18.16 10.58
C LEU A 130 13.94 18.13 11.79
N ASP A 131 12.70 17.68 11.61
CA ASP A 131 11.65 17.64 12.64
C ASP A 131 11.29 16.18 13.00
N GLY A 132 12.29 15.31 13.15
CA GLY A 132 12.12 13.87 13.37
C GLY A 132 11.32 13.46 14.62
N LEU A 133 10.83 14.41 15.43
CA LEU A 133 10.02 14.20 16.64
C LEU A 133 9.01 15.35 16.87
N ARG A 134 8.31 15.85 15.84
CA ARG A 134 7.15 16.73 16.04
C ARG A 134 5.81 16.05 15.92
#